data_AF-A0AAD9QNH1-F1
#
_entry.id   AF-A0AAD9QNH1-F1
#
_cell.length_a   1.000
_cell.length_b   1.000
_cell.length_c   1.000
_cell.angle_alpha   90.00
_cell.angle_beta   90.00
_cell.angle_gamma   90.00
#
_symmetry.space_group_name_H-M   'P 1'
#
loop_
_entity.id
_entity.type
_entity.pdbx_description
1 polymer ?
#
loop_
_entity_poly.entity_id
_entity_poly.type
_entity_poly.pdbx_seq_one_letter_code
_entity_poly.pdbx_strand_id
1 'polypeptide(L)' 'MPFGLCSATLACHWTTKAVSGVLNEEGILVDVYIDDFYGAETQELAELSFDYTAQLFLELGLQSSPDKHTLPTHEMTC' A
#
# COMPACT_ATOMS: atom_id res chain seq x y z
N MET A 1 0.58 -4.39 -16.63
CA MET A 1 1.10 -5.69 -17.11
C MET A 1 -0.07 -6.60 -17.48
N PRO A 2 0.08 -7.56 -18.41
CA PRO A 2 -1.00 -8.51 -18.71
C PRO A 2 -1.27 -9.41 -17.50
N PHE A 3 -2.54 -9.55 -17.10
CA PHE A 3 -2.94 -10.47 -16.04
C PHE A 3 -2.72 -11.94 -16.46
N GLY A 4 -2.39 -12.80 -15.48
CA GLY A 4 -2.22 -14.24 -15.71
C GLY A 4 -0.81 -14.69 -16.12
N LEU A 5 0.14 -13.76 -16.25
CA LEU A 5 1.56 -14.09 -16.48
C LEU A 5 2.32 -14.13 -15.15
N CYS A 6 3.09 -15.20 -14.92
CA CYS A 6 3.95 -15.33 -13.75
C CYS A 6 4.96 -14.16 -13.63
N SER A 7 5.50 -13.70 -14.76
CA SER A 7 6.40 -12.53 -14.80
C SER A 7 5.71 -11.23 -14.40
N ALA A 8 4.44 -11.05 -14.75
CA ALA A 8 3.66 -9.90 -14.36
C ALA A 8 3.40 -9.90 -12.84
N THR A 9 3.06 -11.06 -12.27
CA THR A 9 2.90 -11.22 -10.82
C THR A 9 4.21 -10.93 -10.09
N LEU A 10 5.34 -11.44 -10.58
CA LEU A 10 6.65 -11.20 -9.96
C LEU A 10 7.06 -9.72 -10.02
N ALA A 11 6.87 -9.07 -11.16
CA ALA A 11 7.15 -7.64 -11.31
C ALA A 11 6.26 -6.78 -10.39
N CYS A 12 4.97 -7.13 -10.29
CA CYS A 12 4.06 -6.50 -9.33
C CYS A 12 4.57 -6.66 -7.90
N HIS A 13 4.88 -7.90 -7.49
CA HIS A 13 5.37 -8.21 -6.15
C HIS A 13 6.66 -7.47 -5.78
N TRP A 14 7.62 -7.39 -6.71
CA TRP A 14 8.85 -6.63 -6.47
C TRP A 14 8.59 -5.13 -6.34
N THR A 15 7.68 -4.59 -7.15
CA THR A 15 7.30 -3.18 -7.08
C THR A 15 6.63 -2.88 -5.75
N THR A 16 5.64 -3.69 -5.34
CA THR A 16 4.91 -3.47 -4.09
C THR A 16 5.80 -3.65 -2.86
N LYS A 17 6.71 -4.63 -2.87
CA LYS A 17 7.71 -4.79 -1.81
C LYS A 17 8.72 -3.64 -1.75
N ALA A 18 9.14 -3.08 -2.89
CA ALA A 18 10.02 -1.91 -2.90
C ALA A 18 9.32 -0.68 -2.29
N VAL A 19 8.05 -0.44 -2.64
CA VAL A 19 7.25 0.65 -2.09
C VAL A 19 7.05 0.49 -0.59
N SER A 20 6.73 -0.72 -0.12
CA SER A 20 6.67 -1.02 1.32
C SER A 20 8.01 -0.76 2.00
N GLY A 21 9.14 -1.11 1.38
CA GLY A 21 10.46 -0.77 1.88
C GLY A 21 10.66 0.73 2.11
N VAL A 22 10.33 1.56 1.11
CA VAL A 22 10.41 3.03 1.20
C VAL A 22 9.52 3.57 2.32
N LEU A 23 8.27 3.10 2.42
CA LEU A 23 7.36 3.52 3.49
C LEU A 23 7.90 3.18 4.89
N ASN A 24 8.48 1.98 5.04
CA ASN A 24 9.08 1.56 6.31
C ASN A 24 10.33 2.39 6.66
N GLU A 25 11.14 2.79 5.67
CA GLU A 25 12.29 3.69 5.89
C GLU A 25 11.86 5.09 6.36
N GLU A 26 10.70 5.57 5.90
CA GLU A 26 10.05 6.80 6.36
C GLU A 26 9.30 6.64 7.70
N GLY A 27 9.35 5.44 8.31
CA GLY A 27 8.76 5.15 9.62
C GLY A 27 7.28 4.72 9.59
N ILE A 28 6.71 4.51 8.40
CA ILE A 28 5.33 4.05 8.23
C ILE A 28 5.33 2.51 8.17
N LEU A 29 4.77 1.85 9.19
CA LEU A 29 4.71 0.40 9.28
C LEU A 29 3.66 -0.17 8.31
N VAL A 30 4.13 -0.60 7.14
CA VAL A 30 3.30 -1.17 6.06
C VAL A 30 3.91 -2.47 5.54
N ASP A 31 3.06 -3.48 5.34
CA ASP A 31 3.39 -4.73 4.66
C ASP A 31 2.43 -4.97 3.49
N VAL A 32 2.74 -5.98 2.69
CA VAL A 32 2.10 -6.28 1.42
C VAL A 32 1.69 -7.73 1.35
N TYR A 33 0.42 -7.96 1.03
CA TYR A 33 -0.11 -9.25 0.61
C TYR A 33 -0.50 -9.20 -0.86
N ILE A 34 0.32 -9.82 -1.72
CA ILE A 34 0.15 -9.80 -3.19
C ILE A 34 0.20 -8.37 -3.74
N ASP A 35 -0.95 -7.74 -3.96
CA ASP A 35 -1.14 -6.37 -4.43
C ASP A 35 -1.79 -5.44 -3.39
N ASP A 36 -2.22 -5.99 -2.26
CA ASP A 36 -2.86 -5.23 -1.17
C ASP A 36 -1.81 -4.78 -0.14
N PHE A 37 -1.79 -3.47 0.10
CA PHE A 37 -1.01 -2.87 1.19
C PHE A 37 -1.87 -2.83 2.45
N TYR A 38 -1.28 -3.20 3.58
CA TYR A 38 -1.91 -3.07 4.89
C TYR A 38 -0.90 -2.59 5.91
N GLY A 39 -1.37 -1.83 6.89
CA GLY A 39 -0.56 -1.28 7.96
C GLY A 39 -1.43 -1.02 9.17
N ALA A 40 -0.79 -0.85 10.31
CA ALA A 40 -1.45 -0.48 11.56
C ALA A 40 -0.64 0.64 12.20
N GLU A 41 -1.34 1.68 12.62
CA GLU A 41 -0.73 2.89 13.16
C GLU A 41 -1.60 3.49 14.27
N THR A 42 -1.03 4.40 15.05
CA THR A 42 -1.82 5.16 16.04
C THR A 42 -2.86 6.06 15.36
N GLN A 43 -3.99 6.32 16.02
CA GLN A 43 -5.08 7.15 15.48
C GLN A 43 -4.60 8.50 14.91
N GLU A 44 -3.69 9.15 15.63
CA GLU A 44 -3.17 10.48 15.30
C GLU A 44 -2.33 10.48 14.01
N LEU A 45 -1.72 9.33 13.67
CA LEU A 45 -0.82 9.17 12.53
C LEU A 45 -1.43 8.36 11.40
N ALA A 46 -2.48 7.58 11.63
CA ALA A 46 -3.03 6.66 10.64
C ALA A 46 -3.57 7.39 9.39
N GLU A 47 -4.25 8.53 9.57
CA GLU A 47 -4.71 9.36 8.45
C GLU A 47 -3.52 9.94 7.67
N LEU A 48 -2.51 10.44 8.37
CA LEU A 48 -1.30 11.00 7.75
C LEU A 48 -0.53 9.94 6.95
N SER A 49 -0.32 8.75 7.53
CA SER A 49 0.35 7.63 6.89
C SER A 49 -0.43 7.12 5.67
N PHE A 50 -1.76 7.10 5.75
CA PHE A 50 -2.63 6.73 4.64
C PHE A 50 -2.52 7.73 3.48
N ASP A 51 -2.62 9.02 3.77
CA ASP A 51 -2.49 10.09 2.77
C ASP A 51 -1.10 10.13 2.14
N TYR A 52 -0.05 9.96 2.95
CA TYR A 52 1.33 9.87 2.46
C TYR A 52 1.52 8.68 1.52
N THR A 53 0.96 7.51 1.87
CA THR A 53 1.00 6.32 1.00
C THR A 53 0.33 6.60 -0.34
N ALA A 54 -0.84 7.26 -0.33
CA ALA A 54 -1.53 7.65 -1.56
C ALA A 54 -0.72 8.65 -2.40
N GLN A 55 -0.05 9.62 -1.77
CA GLN A 55 0.84 10.56 -2.45
C GLN A 55 2.04 9.85 -3.09
N LEU A 56 2.68 8.93 -2.37
CA LEU A 56 3.81 8.15 -2.88
C LEU A 56 3.41 7.34 -4.12
N PHE A 57 2.20 6.77 -4.14
CA PHE A 57 1.72 6.05 -5.32
C PHE A 57 1.57 6.97 -6.53
N LEU A 58 1.05 8.19 -6.34
CA LEU A 58 0.94 9.19 -7.40
C LEU A 58 2.31 9.61 -7.93
N GLU A 59 3.29 9.84 -7.05
CA GLU A 59 4.66 10.20 -7.42
C GLU A 59 5.36 9.11 -8.23
N LEU A 60 5.14 7.85 -7.86
CA LEU A 60 5.69 6.69 -8.56
C LEU A 60 4.90 6.32 -9.83
N GLY A 61 3.81 7.02 -10.13
CA GLY A 61 2.93 6.73 -11.27
C GLY A 61 2.18 5.40 -11.13
N LEU A 62 2.01 4.91 -9.91
CA LEU A 62 1.26 3.70 -9.60
C LEU A 62 -0.24 4.01 -9.58
N GLN A 63 -1.02 3.19 -10.28
CA GLN A 63 -2.47 3.31 -10.26
C GLN A 63 -3.04 2.46 -9.14
N SER A 64 -3.60 3.11 -8.13
CA SER A 64 -4.42 2.44 -7.12
C SER A 64 -5.88 2.36 -7.58
N SER A 65 -6.69 1.62 -6.83
CA SER A 65 -8.13 1.50 -7.06
C SER A 65 -8.87 2.22 -5.93
N PRO A 66 -9.28 3.49 -6.11
CA PRO A 66 -9.91 4.28 -5.05
C PRO A 66 -11.13 3.61 -4.42
N ASP A 67 -11.92 2.89 -5.23
CA ASP A 67 -13.12 2.17 -4.76
C ASP A 67 -12.81 0.99 -3.80
N LYS A 68 -11.55 0.56 -3.76
CA LYS A 68 -11.07 -0.51 -2.88
C LYS A 68 -10.30 0.02 -1.66
N HIS A 69 -10.13 1.34 -1.56
CA HIS A 69 -9.45 1.92 -0.43
C HIS A 69 -10.31 1.77 0.83
N THR A 70 -9.70 1.28 1.90
CA THR A 70 -10.31 1.24 3.23
C THR A 70 -9.65 2.33 4.06
N LEU A 71 -10.45 3.28 4.53
CA LEU A 71 -9.95 4.32 5.44
C LEU A 71 -9.45 3.69 6.74
N PRO A 72 -8.46 4.31 7.41
CA PRO A 72 -8.04 3.87 8.73
C PRO A 72 -9.22 3.73 9.69
N THR A 73 -9.32 2.58 10.36
CA THR A 73 -10.40 2.30 11.31
C THR A 73 -9.83 1.61 12.55
N HIS A 74 -10.51 1.80 13.68
CA HIS A 74 -10.21 1.16 14.95
C HIS A 74 -11.15 -0.02 15.21
N GLU A 75 -12.17 -0.19 14.38
CA GLU A 75 -13.14 -1.26 14.47
C GLU A 75 -12.76 -2.36 13.47
N MET A 76 -12.50 -3.55 13.99
CA MET A 76 -12.43 -4.75 13.16
C MET A 76 -13.86 -5.19 12.81
N THR A 77 -14.28 -4.92 11.58
CA THR A 77 -15.56 -5.40 11.06
C THR A 77 -15.40 -6.79 10.47
N CYS A 78 -16.26 -7.73 10.90
CA CYS A 78 -16.34 -9.11 10.40
C CYS A 78 -17.18 -9.23 9.14
#